data_AF-A0A6M4YC84-F1
#
_entry.id   AF-A0A6M4YC84-F1
#
_cell.length_a   1.000
_cell.length_b   1.000
_cell.length_c   1.000
_cell.angle_alpha   90.00
_cell.angle_beta   90.00
_cell.angle_gamma   90.00
#
_symmetry.space_group_name_H-M   'P 1'
#
loop_
_entity.id
_entity.type
_entity.pdbx_description
1 polymer ?
#
loop_
_entity_poly.entity_id
_entity_poly.type
_entity_poly.pdbx_seq_one_letter_code
_entity_poly.pdbx_strand_id
1 'polypeptide(L)'
;MTYYAWAPAAQQPTFIGPANPKTGKRSQAGSLSAFACRQQRDAFIASTNGMARVVTATQARQLKAGLDERAFNELVTVLVGGEA
;
A
#
# COMPACT_ATOMS: atom_id res chain seq x y z
N MET A 1 -13.39 8.09 3.90
CA MET A 1 -12.01 8.39 3.45
C MET A 1 -11.13 7.23 3.84
N THR A 2 -10.31 6.70 2.93
CA THR A 2 -9.46 5.53 3.23
C THR A 2 -8.08 5.96 3.70
N TYR A 3 -7.57 5.29 4.72
CA TYR A 3 -6.26 5.56 5.33
C TYR A 3 -5.31 4.41 5.00
N TYR A 4 -4.05 4.72 4.66
CA TYR A 4 -3.10 3.72 4.17
C TYR A 4 -1.85 3.64 5.05
N ALA A 5 -1.35 2.42 5.21
CA ALA A 5 -0.05 2.13 5.79
C ALA A 5 0.76 1.23 4.86
N TRP A 6 2.07 1.47 4.81
CA TRP A 6 3.02 0.65 4.06
C TRP A 6 4.05 0.05 4.99
N ALA A 7 4.20 -1.27 4.95
CA ALA A 7 5.26 -2.01 5.61
C ALA A 7 6.26 -2.52 4.54
N PRO A 8 7.49 -1.97 4.46
CA PRO A 8 8.48 -2.44 3.51
C PRO A 8 9.01 -3.82 3.91
N ALA A 9 9.33 -4.67 2.91
CA ALA A 9 9.90 -5.99 3.16
C ALA A 9 11.38 -5.95 3.61
N ALA A 10 12.09 -4.86 3.31
CA ALA A 10 13.49 -4.64 3.66
C ALA A 10 13.77 -3.14 3.86
N GLN A 11 14.86 -2.79 4.53
CA GLN A 11 15.28 -1.39 4.71
C GLN A 11 15.55 -0.67 3.37
N GLN A 12 16.10 -1.38 2.39
CA GLN A 12 16.31 -0.86 1.04
C GLN A 12 15.13 -1.24 0.14
N PRO A 13 14.74 -0.35 -0.79
CA PRO A 13 13.65 -0.63 -1.71
C PRO A 13 14.02 -1.76 -2.68
N THR A 14 13.40 -2.92 -2.51
CA THR A 14 13.44 -4.01 -3.49
C THR A 14 12.27 -3.90 -4.44
N PHE A 15 12.49 -4.00 -5.75
CA PHE A 15 11.43 -3.97 -6.75
C PHE A 15 11.08 -5.39 -7.21
N ILE A 16 9.79 -5.66 -7.36
CA ILE A 16 9.25 -6.99 -7.69
C ILE A 16 8.32 -6.93 -8.90
N GLY A 17 8.24 -8.06 -9.61
CA GLY A 17 7.40 -8.24 -10.78
C GLY A 17 7.88 -7.48 -12.04
N PRO A 18 7.15 -7.64 -13.16
CA PRO A 18 7.42 -6.89 -14.37
C PRO A 18 7.16 -5.39 -14.17
N ALA A 19 7.77 -4.56 -15.02
CA ALA A 19 7.42 -3.14 -15.07
C ALA A 19 5.99 -3.00 -15.61
N ASN A 20 5.22 -2.09 -15.01
CA ASN A 20 3.92 -1.71 -15.52
C ASN A 20 4.10 -1.13 -16.93
N PRO A 21 3.43 -1.69 -17.96
CA PRO A 21 3.64 -1.28 -19.35
C PRO A 21 3.21 0.17 -19.63
N LYS A 22 2.31 0.74 -18.82
CA LYS A 22 1.83 2.11 -18.98
C LYS A 22 2.74 3.14 -18.32
N THR A 23 3.37 2.81 -17.19
CA THR A 23 4.12 3.78 -16.37
C THR A 23 5.62 3.52 -16.34
N GLY A 24 6.08 2.35 -16.78
CA GLY A 24 7.46 1.89 -16.66
C GLY A 24 7.91 1.56 -15.23
N LYS A 25 7.04 1.74 -14.23
CA LYS A 25 7.39 1.54 -12.81
C LYS A 25 7.21 0.11 -12.37
N ARG A 26 7.94 -0.30 -11.34
CA ARG A 26 7.81 -1.62 -10.69
C ARG A 26 7.21 -1.47 -9.29
N SER A 27 6.57 -2.54 -8.82
CA SER A 27 6.07 -2.59 -7.45
C SER A 27 7.24 -2.71 -6.49
N GLN A 28 7.19 -2.03 -5.35
CA GLN A 28 8.10 -2.28 -4.24
C GLN A 28 7.65 -3.50 -3.44
N ALA A 29 8.63 -4.27 -2.94
CA ALA A 29 8.41 -5.37 -2.03
C ALA A 29 7.92 -4.85 -0.67
N GLY A 30 6.79 -5.36 -0.22
CA GLY A 30 6.15 -4.99 1.04
C GLY A 30 4.64 -5.10 0.98
N SER A 31 4.01 -4.77 2.11
CA SER A 31 2.58 -4.91 2.33
C SER A 31 1.92 -3.53 2.41
N LEU A 32 0.89 -3.34 1.60
CA LEU A 32 0.00 -2.18 1.68
C LEU A 32 -1.23 -2.61 2.47
N SER A 33 -1.57 -1.84 3.50
CA SER A 33 -2.78 -2.04 4.30
C SER A 33 -3.66 -0.78 4.19
N ALA A 34 -4.97 -0.97 4.14
CA ALA A 34 -5.96 0.07 3.97
C ALA A 34 -7.01 -0.01 5.09
N PHE A 35 -7.48 1.14 5.58
CA PHE A 35 -8.35 1.22 6.74
C PHE A 35 -9.48 2.23 6.50
N ALA A 36 -10.65 1.94 7.05
CA ALA A 36 -11.81 2.82 6.97
C ALA A 36 -11.68 4.05 7.88
N CYS A 37 -10.92 3.95 8.98
CA CYS A 37 -10.68 5.07 9.89
C CYS A 37 -9.20 5.25 10.26
N ARG A 38 -8.85 6.48 10.65
CA ARG A 38 -7.49 6.87 11.02
C ARG A 38 -6.98 6.10 12.24
N GLN A 39 -7.84 5.89 13.23
CA GLN A 39 -7.47 5.23 14.48
C GLN A 39 -7.05 3.78 14.26
N GLN A 40 -7.72 3.04 13.38
CA GLN A 40 -7.34 1.67 13.01
C GLN A 40 -5.96 1.62 12.34
N ARG A 41 -5.68 2.54 11.41
CA ARG A 41 -4.35 2.65 10.78
C ARG A 41 -3.27 2.92 11.83
N ASP A 42 -3.51 3.90 12.70
CA ASP A 42 -2.50 4.33 13.69
C ASP A 42 -2.26 3.23 14.74
N ALA A 43 -3.31 2.50 15.14
CA ALA A 43 -3.19 1.31 15.99
C ALA A 43 -2.39 0.18 15.31
N PHE A 44 -2.63 -0.09 14.03
CA PHE A 44 -1.85 -1.05 13.25
C PHE A 44 -0.37 -0.64 13.16
N ILE A 45 -0.08 0.63 12.87
CA ILE A 45 1.30 1.11 12.82
C ILE A 45 2.00 0.90 14.17
N ALA A 46 1.33 1.24 15.27
CA ALA A 46 1.85 1.01 16.62
C ALA A 46 2.11 -0.49 16.89
N SER A 47 1.21 -1.39 16.46
CA SER A 47 1.40 -2.83 16.62
C SER A 47 2.55 -3.40 15.77
N THR A 48 2.97 -2.69 14.71
CA THR A 48 4.14 -3.09 13.90
C THR A 48 5.49 -2.60 14.46
N ASN A 49 5.52 -2.03 15.67
CA ASN A 49 6.72 -1.40 16.25
C ASN A 49 7.38 -0.37 15.31
N GLY A 50 6.57 0.36 14.53
CA GLY A 50 7.05 1.38 13.60
C GLY A 50 7.59 0.84 12.27
N MET A 51 7.49 -0.46 11.99
CA MET A 51 7.86 -1.03 10.69
C MET A 51 6.92 -0.55 9.58
N ALA A 52 5.64 -0.41 9.86
CA ALA A 52 4.69 0.23 8.96
C ALA A 52 4.71 1.75 9.12
N ARG A 53 4.54 2.48 8.01
CA ARG A 53 4.45 3.95 8.01
C ARG A 53 3.21 4.44 7.29
N VAL A 54 2.73 5.63 7.67
CA VAL A 54 1.65 6.32 6.97
C VAL A 54 2.08 6.66 5.54
N VAL A 55 1.21 6.38 4.57
CA VAL A 55 1.40 6.81 3.18
C VAL A 55 0.12 7.45 2.64
N THR A 56 0.28 8.36 1.68
CA THR A 56 -0.86 8.93 0.94
C THR A 56 -1.36 7.93 -0.12
N ALA A 57 -2.57 8.14 -0.64
CA ALA A 57 -3.08 7.35 -1.77
C ALA A 57 -2.13 7.41 -2.98
N THR A 58 -1.60 8.59 -3.28
CA THR A 58 -0.62 8.79 -4.36
C THR A 58 0.64 7.97 -4.12
N GLN A 59 1.20 8.01 -2.92
CA GLN A 59 2.39 7.21 -2.56
C GLN A 59 2.10 5.70 -2.64
N ALA A 60 0.95 5.25 -2.14
CA ALA A 60 0.53 3.86 -2.21
C ALA A 60 0.41 3.36 -3.66
N ARG A 61 -0.13 4.18 -4.57
CA ARG A 61 -0.16 3.88 -6.02
C ARG A 61 1.25 3.72 -6.58
N GLN A 62 2.18 4.62 -6.24
CA GLN A 62 3.57 4.52 -6.70
C GLN A 62 4.25 3.24 -6.20
N LEU A 63 4.01 2.86 -4.94
CA LEU A 63 4.54 1.63 -4.35
C LEU A 63 4.02 0.37 -5.05
N LYS A 64 2.84 0.43 -5.65
CA LYS A 64 2.25 -0.64 -6.48
C LYS A 64 2.43 -0.34 -7.97
N ALA A 65 3.66 -0.11 -8.44
CA ALA A 65 3.97 0.08 -9.86
C ALA A 65 3.21 1.25 -10.54
N GLY A 66 2.80 2.26 -9.77
CA GLY A 66 2.05 3.39 -10.28
C GLY A 66 0.68 2.99 -10.85
N LEU A 67 -0.05 2.09 -10.18
CA LEU A 67 -1.42 1.76 -10.57
C LEU A 67 -2.23 3.04 -10.82
N ASP A 68 -3.02 3.03 -11.89
CA ASP A 68 -4.02 4.06 -12.11
C ASP A 68 -5.11 4.00 -11.03
N GLU A 69 -5.92 5.06 -10.98
CA GLU A 69 -6.92 5.21 -9.93
C GLU A 69 -7.90 4.05 -9.88
N ARG A 70 -8.39 3.57 -11.03
CA ARG A 70 -9.39 2.50 -11.07
C ARG A 70 -8.80 1.21 -10.53
N ALA A 71 -7.67 0.78 -11.07
CA ALA A 71 -7.01 -0.45 -10.62
C ALA A 71 -6.57 -0.38 -9.15
N PHE A 72 -6.16 0.80 -8.67
CA PHE A 72 -5.83 0.99 -7.27
C PHE A 72 -7.08 0.92 -6.37
N ASN A 73 -8.21 1.48 -6.79
CA ASN A 73 -9.46 1.43 -6.02
C ASN A 73 -10.00 -0.01 -5.92
N GLU A 74 -9.83 -0.82 -6.98
CA GLU A 74 -10.17 -2.26 -6.95
C GLU A 74 -9.32 -2.99 -5.90
N LEU A 75 -8.00 -2.76 -5.89
CA LEU A 75 -7.10 -3.30 -4.85
C LEU A 75 -7.53 -2.86 -3.44
N VAL A 76 -7.83 -1.58 -3.25
CA VAL A 76 -8.22 -1.03 -1.94
C VAL A 76 -9.54 -1.63 -1.46
N THR A 77 -10.49 -1.90 -2.37
CA THR A 77 -11.76 -2.55 -2.01
C THR A 77 -11.52 -3.93 -1.42
N VAL A 78 -10.63 -4.72 -2.01
CA VAL A 78 -10.23 -6.03 -1.46
C VAL A 78 -9.54 -5.88 -0.11
N LEU A 79 -8.66 -4.88 0.06
CA LEU A 79 -7.93 -4.67 1.30
C LEU A 79 -8.80 -4.17 2.47
N VAL A 80 -9.85 -3.41 2.19
CA VAL A 80 -10.78 -2.89 3.22
C VAL A 80 -11.93 -3.85 3.50
N GLY A 81 -12.32 -4.68 2.53
CA GLY A 81 -13.45 -5.61 2.60
C GLY A 81 -13.09 -7.09 2.75
N GLY A 82 -11.83 -7.44 2.98
CA GLY A 82 -11.35 -8.81 3.06
C GLY A 82 -11.63 -9.51 4.40
N GLU A 83 -12.90 -9.84 4.66
CA GLU A 83 -13.25 -11.17 5.18
C GLU A 83 -13.74 -11.97 3.98
N ALA A 84 -12.95 -12.93 3.52
CA ALA A 84 -13.36 -13.98 2.60
C ALA A 84 -12.93 -15.32 3.19
#